data_AF-A0A424WGG4-F1
#
_entry.id   AF-A0A424WGG4-F1
#
_cell.length_a   1.000
_cell.length_b   1.000
_cell.length_c   1.000
_cell.angle_alpha   90.00
_cell.angle_beta   90.00
_cell.angle_gamma   90.00
#
_symmetry.space_group_name_H-M   'P 1'
#
loop_
_entity.id
_entity.type
_entity.pdbx_description
1 polymer ?
#
loop_
_entity_poly.entity_id
_entity_poly.type
_entity_poly.pdbx_seq_one_letter_code
_entity_poly.pdbx_strand_id
1 'polypeptide(L)'
;MKKSMPLVLLSSILLTACGPDKIIADLPSPDGKYHVEVRKCPQRGSLTWDEQTQVSVVEAGVSEKCNAFIVALTQFRSYAPDEQLQLEWISDTELRAWHPAFEPKNGAWASTIKQGAPVKVIFAPKS
;
A
#
# COMPACT_ATOMS: atom_id res chain seq x y z
N MET A 1 23.72 -17.91 56.01
CA MET A 1 24.42 -17.53 54.76
C MET A 1 23.39 -17.38 53.65
N LYS A 2 23.33 -16.21 53.02
CA LYS A 2 22.41 -15.86 51.93
C LYS A 2 22.79 -16.64 50.67
N LYS A 3 21.82 -17.24 49.96
CA LYS A 3 22.00 -17.63 48.55
C LYS A 3 20.76 -17.28 47.76
N SER A 4 20.96 -16.33 46.83
CA SER A 4 19.99 -15.68 45.99
C SER A 4 19.24 -16.65 45.08
N MET A 5 17.96 -16.36 44.85
CA MET A 5 17.26 -16.76 43.62
C MET A 5 17.91 -16.07 42.41
N PRO A 6 17.96 -16.73 41.24
CA PRO A 6 17.86 -16.05 39.97
C PRO A 6 16.47 -16.32 39.38
N LEU A 7 15.66 -15.27 39.43
CA LEU A 7 14.44 -15.07 38.67
C LEU A 7 14.79 -15.16 37.17
N VAL A 8 14.42 -16.25 36.50
CA VAL A 8 14.57 -16.40 35.05
C VAL A 8 13.47 -15.55 34.36
N LEU A 9 13.71 -14.25 34.32
CA LEU A 9 13.07 -13.32 33.38
C LEU A 9 13.91 -13.36 32.11
N LEU A 10 13.59 -14.28 31.18
CA LEU A 10 14.10 -14.19 29.82
C LEU A 10 12.96 -13.81 28.87
N SER A 11 12.84 -12.49 28.72
CA SER A 11 12.74 -11.80 27.44
C SER A 11 11.78 -12.41 26.42
N SER A 12 10.51 -12.02 26.50
CA SER A 12 9.64 -11.93 25.34
C SER A 12 10.24 -10.91 24.37
N ILE A 13 11.17 -11.34 23.52
CA ILE A 13 11.59 -10.56 22.36
C ILE A 13 10.34 -10.49 21.48
N LEU A 14 9.57 -9.41 21.62
CA LEU A 14 8.52 -9.06 20.69
C LEU A 14 9.20 -8.94 19.33
N LEU A 15 9.08 -9.98 18.50
CA LEU A 15 9.45 -9.97 17.09
C LEU A 15 8.52 -8.98 16.38
N THR A 16 8.73 -7.67 16.59
CA THR A 16 8.21 -6.65 15.68
C THR A 16 9.12 -6.64 14.45
N ALA A 17 9.14 -7.76 13.73
CA ALA A 17 9.97 -7.98 12.56
C ALA A 17 9.15 -7.93 11.25
N CYS A 18 8.10 -7.11 11.22
CA CYS A 18 7.38 -6.77 10.00
C CYS A 18 7.62 -5.28 9.76
N GLY A 19 8.15 -4.91 8.58
CA GLY A 19 8.41 -3.53 8.17
C GLY A 19 7.18 -2.61 8.28
N PRO A 20 7.31 -1.32 7.97
CA PRO A 20 6.24 -0.37 8.24
C PRO A 20 4.96 -0.80 7.53
N ASP A 21 3.86 -0.83 8.26
CA ASP A 21 2.51 -0.76 7.71
C ASP A 21 2.03 0.66 7.95
N LYS A 22 2.34 1.56 7.00
CA LYS A 22 2.15 3.00 7.19
C LYS A 22 1.50 3.62 5.96
N ILE A 23 0.36 4.27 6.19
CA ILE A 23 -0.26 5.17 5.20
C ILE A 23 0.63 6.43 5.09
N ILE A 24 1.06 6.73 3.87
CA ILE A 24 1.87 7.92 3.55
C ILE A 24 1.06 8.97 2.76
N ALA A 25 -0.02 8.56 2.11
CA ALA A 25 -0.99 9.47 1.50
C ALA A 25 -2.38 8.85 1.48
N ASP A 26 -3.39 9.70 1.59
CA ASP A 26 -4.80 9.34 1.48
C ASP A 26 -5.50 10.43 0.65
N LEU A 27 -6.11 10.04 -0.48
CA LEU A 27 -6.73 10.97 -1.42
C LEU A 27 -8.20 10.57 -1.68
N PRO A 28 -9.19 11.34 -1.19
CA PRO A 28 -10.60 11.07 -1.46
C PRO A 28 -10.97 11.32 -2.92
N SER A 29 -11.94 10.55 -3.43
CA SER A 29 -12.60 10.83 -4.71
C SER A 29 -13.41 12.13 -4.64
N PRO A 30 -13.70 12.81 -5.77
CA PRO A 30 -14.45 14.07 -5.76
C PRO A 30 -15.83 13.98 -5.09
N ASP A 31 -16.52 12.84 -5.23
CA ASP A 31 -17.81 12.57 -4.58
C ASP A 31 -17.69 11.97 -3.17
N GLY A 32 -16.46 11.69 -2.71
CA GLY A 32 -16.15 11.14 -1.40
C GLY A 32 -16.58 9.69 -1.16
N LYS A 33 -17.01 8.93 -2.19
CA LYS A 33 -17.40 7.52 -2.04
C LYS A 33 -16.20 6.57 -1.95
N TYR A 34 -15.09 6.97 -2.53
CA TYR A 34 -13.86 6.19 -2.56
C TYR A 34 -12.69 7.03 -2.09
N HIS A 35 -11.58 6.37 -1.78
CA HIS A 35 -10.31 7.03 -1.57
C HIS A 35 -9.16 6.13 -1.98
N VAL A 36 -8.02 6.76 -2.28
CA VAL A 36 -6.78 6.09 -2.59
C VAL A 36 -5.89 6.11 -1.36
N GLU A 37 -5.59 4.94 -0.80
CA GLU A 37 -4.57 4.78 0.23
C GLU A 37 -3.24 4.42 -0.42
N VAL A 38 -2.21 5.23 -0.15
CA VAL A 38 -0.82 4.92 -0.48
C VAL A 38 -0.11 4.49 0.79
N ARG A 39 0.38 3.25 0.81
CA ARG A 39 1.05 2.65 1.96
C ARG A 39 2.48 2.26 1.63
N LYS A 40 3.38 2.55 2.57
CA LYS A 40 4.65 1.85 2.69
C LYS A 40 4.38 0.51 3.37
N CYS A 41 4.85 -0.55 2.73
CA CYS A 41 4.68 -1.92 3.17
C CYS A 41 6.01 -2.66 3.14
N PRO A 42 6.23 -3.65 4.04
CA PRO A 42 7.35 -4.56 3.88
C PRO A 42 7.23 -5.32 2.57
N GLN A 43 8.34 -5.46 1.85
CA GLN A 43 8.43 -6.32 0.68
C GLN A 43 8.32 -7.78 1.12
N ARG A 44 7.38 -8.53 0.52
CA ARG A 44 7.23 -9.97 0.81
C ARG A 44 8.49 -10.73 0.43
N GLY A 45 8.98 -11.56 1.34
CA GLY A 45 10.09 -12.48 1.09
C GLY A 45 11.48 -11.83 1.13
N SER A 46 11.59 -10.53 1.46
CA SER A 46 12.90 -9.94 1.71
C SER A 46 13.40 -10.31 3.11
N LEU A 47 14.69 -10.66 3.18
CA LEU A 47 15.42 -10.83 4.44
C LEU A 47 15.92 -9.49 4.99
N THR A 48 15.93 -8.45 4.16
CA THR A 48 16.24 -7.06 4.51
C THR A 48 14.96 -6.24 4.66
N TRP A 49 15.03 -5.09 5.32
CA TRP A 49 13.90 -4.18 5.55
C TRP A 49 13.52 -3.41 4.28
N ASP A 50 13.40 -4.10 3.15
CA ASP A 50 13.02 -3.48 1.90
C ASP A 50 11.55 -3.09 1.94
N GLU A 51 11.28 -1.87 1.52
CA GLU A 51 9.93 -1.31 1.46
C GLU A 51 9.42 -1.30 0.02
N GLN A 52 8.13 -1.51 -0.13
CA GLN A 52 7.41 -1.34 -1.37
C GLN A 52 6.18 -0.48 -1.14
N THR A 53 5.68 0.12 -2.22
CA THR A 53 4.54 1.03 -2.13
C THR A 53 3.31 0.38 -2.70
N GLN A 54 2.31 0.21 -1.85
CA GLN A 54 1.01 -0.33 -2.19
C GLN A 54 0.04 0.82 -2.34
N VAL A 55 -0.60 0.90 -3.50
CA VAL A 55 -1.69 1.83 -3.77
C VAL A 55 -2.97 1.03 -3.83
N SER A 56 -3.93 1.36 -2.97
CA SER A 56 -5.22 0.67 -2.88
C SER A 56 -6.33 1.69 -3.03
N VAL A 57 -7.26 1.46 -3.96
CA VAL A 57 -8.52 2.22 -3.95
C VAL A 57 -9.57 1.41 -3.21
N VAL A 58 -10.18 2.04 -2.23
CA VAL A 58 -11.13 1.45 -1.29
C VAL A 58 -12.34 2.37 -1.14
N GLU A 59 -13.43 1.82 -0.61
CA GLU A 59 -14.60 2.60 -0.21
C GLU A 59 -14.25 3.54 0.95
N ALA A 60 -14.96 4.66 1.05
CA ALA A 60 -14.73 5.63 2.12
C ALA A 60 -14.86 5.02 3.52
N GLY A 61 -13.87 5.28 4.38
CA GLY A 61 -13.81 4.75 5.74
C GLY A 61 -13.35 3.29 5.84
N VAL A 62 -13.00 2.66 4.72
CA VAL A 62 -12.40 1.33 4.66
C VAL A 62 -10.90 1.46 4.48
N SER A 63 -10.13 0.47 4.93
CA SER A 63 -8.68 0.54 4.87
C SER A 63 -8.09 -0.83 4.57
N GLU A 64 -7.19 -0.91 3.59
CA GLU A 64 -6.56 -2.18 3.20
C GLU A 64 -5.24 -2.36 3.92
N LYS A 65 -4.94 -3.57 4.41
CA LYS A 65 -3.67 -3.81 5.10
C LYS A 65 -2.53 -4.00 4.11
N CYS A 66 -1.31 -3.75 4.57
CA CYS A 66 -0.13 -4.07 3.77
C CYS A 66 -0.14 -5.54 3.34
N ASN A 67 0.13 -5.76 2.06
CA ASN A 67 0.14 -7.06 1.43
C ASN A 67 -1.20 -7.82 1.46
N ALA A 68 -2.31 -7.18 1.80
CA ALA A 68 -3.66 -7.73 1.63
C ALA A 68 -4.28 -7.24 0.29
N PHE A 69 -5.43 -7.79 -0.08
CA PHE A 69 -6.21 -7.41 -1.27
C PHE A 69 -7.68 -7.84 -1.11
N ILE A 70 -8.18 -7.75 0.13
CA ILE A 70 -9.49 -8.27 0.52
C ILE A 70 -10.59 -7.25 0.27
N VAL A 71 -10.33 -5.99 0.59
CA VAL A 71 -11.30 -4.89 0.51
C VAL A 71 -11.00 -3.93 -0.63
N ALA A 72 -9.76 -3.92 -1.13
CA ALA A 72 -9.39 -3.09 -2.27
C ALA A 72 -10.26 -3.38 -3.52
N LEU A 73 -10.83 -2.32 -4.09
CA LEU A 73 -11.54 -2.36 -5.37
C LEU A 73 -10.55 -2.52 -6.53
N THR A 74 -9.41 -1.85 -6.41
CA THR A 74 -8.26 -2.00 -7.27
C THR A 74 -7.01 -1.72 -6.46
N GLN A 75 -5.93 -2.42 -6.75
CA GLN A 75 -4.68 -2.29 -6.03
C GLN A 75 -3.51 -2.49 -6.99
N PHE A 76 -2.46 -1.73 -6.81
CA PHE A 76 -1.21 -1.93 -7.55
C PHE A 76 0.00 -1.56 -6.72
N ARG A 77 1.18 -1.96 -7.21
CA ARG A 77 2.45 -1.60 -6.57
C ARG A 77 3.18 -0.54 -7.38
N SER A 78 3.64 0.51 -6.69
CA SER A 78 4.65 1.41 -7.23
C SER A 78 6.02 0.97 -6.73
N TYR A 79 7.00 0.95 -7.63
CA TYR A 79 8.39 0.87 -7.22
C TYR A 79 8.80 2.18 -6.55
N ALA A 80 9.84 2.10 -5.72
CA ALA A 80 10.55 3.29 -5.26
C ALA A 80 11.21 4.00 -6.46
N PRO A 81 11.40 5.33 -6.38
CA PRO A 81 11.03 6.21 -5.27
C PRO A 81 9.59 6.73 -5.36
N ASP A 82 8.85 6.64 -4.26
CA ASP A 82 7.42 7.02 -4.17
C ASP A 82 7.14 8.47 -4.49
N GLU A 83 8.12 9.34 -4.31
CA GLU A 83 8.01 10.77 -4.57
C GLU A 83 7.73 11.07 -6.05
N GLN A 84 7.95 10.08 -6.93
CA GLN A 84 7.63 10.18 -8.36
C GLN A 84 6.26 9.62 -8.71
N LEU A 85 5.55 8.99 -7.75
CA LEU A 85 4.21 8.48 -7.95
C LEU A 85 3.24 9.65 -8.06
N GLN A 86 2.55 9.72 -9.19
CA GLN A 86 1.52 10.71 -9.46
C GLN A 86 0.16 10.02 -9.41
N LEU A 87 -0.74 10.57 -8.60
CA LEU A 87 -2.11 10.12 -8.46
C LEU A 87 -3.05 11.30 -8.64
N GLU A 88 -4.12 11.09 -9.40
CA GLU A 88 -5.13 12.12 -9.63
C GLU A 88 -6.47 11.51 -9.98
N TRP A 89 -7.50 11.87 -9.24
CA TRP A 89 -8.87 11.60 -9.64
C TRP A 89 -9.24 12.47 -10.83
N ILE A 90 -9.59 11.84 -11.96
CA ILE A 90 -10.07 12.54 -13.16
C ILE A 90 -11.60 12.55 -13.22
N SER A 91 -12.26 11.69 -12.44
CA SER A 91 -13.70 11.70 -12.16
C SER A 91 -13.98 11.02 -10.82
N ASP A 92 -15.26 10.89 -10.44
CA ASP A 92 -15.71 10.18 -9.24
C ASP A 92 -15.25 8.72 -9.19
N THR A 93 -14.97 8.10 -10.34
CA THR A 93 -14.68 6.67 -10.48
C THR A 93 -13.46 6.36 -11.34
N GLU A 94 -12.73 7.37 -11.78
CA GLU A 94 -11.52 7.18 -12.57
C GLU A 94 -10.32 7.84 -11.89
N LEU A 95 -9.31 7.01 -11.63
CA LEU A 95 -8.04 7.42 -11.05
C LEU A 95 -6.95 7.31 -12.11
N ARG A 96 -6.28 8.42 -12.43
CA ARG A 96 -5.02 8.40 -13.16
C ARG A 96 -3.87 8.11 -12.20
N ALA A 97 -3.04 7.14 -12.57
CA ALA A 97 -1.81 6.81 -11.87
C ALA A 97 -0.62 6.85 -12.83
N TRP A 98 0.51 7.40 -12.41
CA TRP A 98 1.73 7.37 -13.21
C TRP A 98 2.98 7.30 -12.35
N HIS A 99 3.99 6.65 -12.87
CA HIS A 99 5.33 6.59 -12.32
C HIS A 99 6.30 6.33 -13.48
N PRO A 100 7.53 6.90 -13.49
CA PRO A 100 8.51 6.66 -14.56
C PRO A 100 8.87 5.18 -14.78
N ALA A 101 8.78 4.37 -13.72
CA ALA A 101 9.01 2.92 -13.77
C ALA A 101 7.79 2.08 -14.21
N PHE A 102 6.64 2.68 -14.50
CA PHE A 102 5.52 1.92 -15.08
C PHE A 102 5.80 1.54 -16.52
N GLU A 103 5.42 0.33 -16.89
CA GLU A 103 5.53 -0.11 -18.27
C GLU A 103 4.59 0.71 -19.16
N PRO A 104 5.06 1.30 -20.28
CA PRO A 104 4.24 2.18 -21.12
C PRO A 104 2.93 1.57 -21.64
N LYS A 105 2.86 0.23 -21.72
CA LYS A 105 1.67 -0.48 -22.22
C LYS A 105 0.83 -1.13 -21.11
N ASN A 106 1.47 -1.54 -20.02
CA ASN A 106 0.87 -2.42 -19.02
C ASN A 106 0.70 -1.75 -17.64
N GLY A 107 1.28 -0.56 -17.44
CA GLY A 107 1.19 0.18 -16.18
C GLY A 107 2.08 -0.40 -15.08
N ALA A 108 1.55 -0.45 -13.86
CA ALA A 108 2.25 -1.05 -12.73
C ALA A 108 2.47 -2.55 -12.93
N TRP A 109 3.64 -3.06 -12.50
CA TRP A 109 4.05 -4.46 -12.72
C TRP A 109 3.09 -5.48 -12.09
N ALA A 110 2.45 -5.11 -10.98
CA ALA A 110 1.47 -5.91 -10.28
C ALA A 110 0.26 -5.04 -10.01
N SER A 111 -0.87 -5.40 -10.62
CA SER A 111 -2.17 -4.80 -10.36
C SER A 111 -3.24 -5.87 -10.22
N THR A 112 -4.23 -5.60 -9.37
CA THR A 112 -5.40 -6.45 -9.15
C THR A 112 -6.62 -5.58 -9.18
N ILE A 113 -7.65 -6.02 -9.89
CA ILE A 113 -8.95 -5.34 -9.96
C ILE A 113 -9.99 -6.33 -9.44
N LYS A 114 -10.78 -5.92 -8.45
CA LYS A 114 -11.89 -6.71 -7.94
C LYS A 114 -12.94 -6.84 -9.03
N GLN A 115 -13.50 -8.03 -9.20
CA GLN A 115 -14.54 -8.25 -10.21
C GLN A 115 -15.73 -7.32 -9.95
N GLY A 116 -16.16 -6.60 -10.99
CA GLY A 116 -17.26 -5.63 -10.89
C GLY A 116 -16.91 -4.34 -10.15
N ALA A 117 -15.62 -4.07 -9.89
CA ALA A 117 -15.20 -2.81 -9.27
C ALA A 117 -15.74 -1.61 -10.07
N PRO A 118 -16.42 -0.65 -9.42
CA PRO A 118 -16.96 0.53 -10.09
C PRO A 118 -15.89 1.58 -10.41
N VAL A 119 -14.65 1.38 -9.96
CA VAL A 119 -13.52 2.30 -10.16
C VAL A 119 -12.54 1.73 -11.19
N LYS A 120 -12.02 2.61 -12.04
CA LYS A 120 -10.99 2.31 -13.04
C LYS A 120 -9.70 3.05 -12.75
N VAL A 121 -8.57 2.36 -12.86
CA VAL A 121 -7.22 2.97 -12.82
C VAL A 121 -6.70 3.10 -14.24
N ILE A 122 -6.24 4.28 -14.61
CA ILE A 122 -5.62 4.59 -15.89
C ILE A 122 -4.15 4.87 -15.66
N PHE A 123 -3.28 4.03 -16.23
CA PHE A 123 -1.84 4.22 -16.15
C PHE A 123 -1.35 5.12 -17.29
N ALA A 124 -1.20 6.42 -17.01
CA ALA A 124 -0.78 7.40 -18.02
C ALA A 124 -0.22 8.67 -17.36
N PRO A 125 0.80 9.32 -17.97
CA PRO A 125 1.33 10.59 -17.46
C PRO A 125 0.26 11.68 -17.48
N LYS A 126 0.49 12.75 -16.71
CA LYS A 126 -0.28 13.98 -16.88
C LYS A 126 -0.03 14.56 -18.27
N SER A 127 -1.11 15.02 -18.90
CA SER A 127 -1.07 15.76 -20.17
C SER A 127 -0.65 17.20 -19.94
#